data_AF-A0A0J8D930-F1
#
_entry.id   AF-A0A0J8D930-F1
#
_cell.length_a   1.000
_cell.length_b   1.000
_cell.length_c   1.000
_cell.angle_alpha   90.00
_cell.angle_beta   90.00
_cell.angle_gamma   90.00
#
_symmetry.space_group_name_H-M   'P 1'
#
loop_
_entity.id
_entity.type
_entity.pdbx_description
1 polymer ?
#
loop_
_entity_poly.entity_id
_entity_poly.type
_entity_poly.pdbx_seq_one_letter_code
_entity_poly.pdbx_strand_id
1 'polypeptide(L)'
;MACPIILFIIGKIPVKLIFGRLILILPVIIGVIGVNLIIDFSYNQMILSLLLFFKCVFSVVITLLFITTTGMNNITRTLRRLKVPKILVIQISMLYRYIVLMMEEAYKIKCAYELRTLDKKSMDIKNFGQIMAHMLLRSIARAEDIYKAMKLRGFEGEYYTNTEEKLKVADYMYLGIFIGIFSCTIHF
;
A
#
# COMPACT_ATOMS: atom_id res chain seq x y z
N MET A 1 -23.62 -4.60 9.10
CA MET A 1 -23.59 -3.62 7.99
C MET A 1 -23.09 -2.21 8.40
N ALA A 2 -22.93 -1.86 9.69
CA ALA A 2 -22.65 -0.47 10.14
C ALA A 2 -21.18 -0.12 10.51
N CYS A 3 -20.29 -1.11 10.58
CA CYS A 3 -18.94 -0.93 11.11
C CYS A 3 -18.01 0.03 10.29
N PRO A 4 -18.12 0.15 8.96
CA PRO A 4 -17.12 0.92 8.22
C PRO A 4 -17.41 2.41 8.10
N ILE A 5 -18.66 2.80 8.30
CA ILE A 5 -19.09 4.20 8.32
C ILE A 5 -18.58 4.87 9.60
N ILE A 6 -18.59 4.13 10.73
CA ILE A 6 -18.04 4.60 12.01
C ILE A 6 -16.51 4.76 11.93
N LEU A 7 -15.85 3.89 11.17
CA LEU A 7 -14.40 3.95 10.92
C LEU A 7 -14.01 5.09 9.97
N PHE A 8 -14.89 5.42 9.02
CA PHE A 8 -14.77 6.55 8.09
C PHE A 8 -14.89 7.92 8.79
N ILE A 9 -15.65 8.02 9.88
CA ILE A 9 -15.81 9.27 10.66
C ILE A 9 -14.57 9.56 11.53
N ILE A 10 -13.87 8.52 12.00
CA ILE A 10 -12.70 8.66 12.89
C ILE A 10 -11.41 8.86 12.08
N GLY A 11 -11.27 8.19 10.93
CA GLY A 11 -10.17 8.43 10.01
C GLY A 11 -10.48 9.66 9.16
N LYS A 12 -9.93 10.84 9.49
CA LYS A 12 -9.86 12.02 8.60
C LYS A 12 -9.05 11.68 7.33
N ILE A 13 -9.57 10.79 6.49
CA ILE A 13 -8.92 10.27 5.30
C ILE A 13 -9.24 11.22 4.15
N PRO A 14 -8.25 11.70 3.39
CA PRO A 14 -8.49 12.60 2.28
C PRO A 14 -9.28 11.87 1.18
N VAL A 15 -10.58 12.20 1.08
CA VAL A 15 -11.54 11.75 0.06
C VAL A 15 -11.03 11.83 -1.38
N LYS A 16 -10.03 12.68 -1.65
CA LYS A 16 -9.38 12.83 -2.96
C LYS A 16 -8.67 11.55 -3.45
N LEU A 17 -8.08 10.74 -2.56
CA LEU A 17 -7.41 9.49 -2.94
C LEU A 17 -8.40 8.35 -3.20
N ILE A 18 -9.53 8.34 -2.48
CA ILE A 18 -10.64 7.41 -2.70
C ILE A 18 -11.24 7.65 -4.09
N PHE A 19 -11.51 8.92 -4.42
CA PHE A 19 -12.12 9.31 -5.68
C PHE A 19 -11.28 8.90 -6.90
N GLY A 20 -9.95 9.06 -6.84
CA GLY A 20 -9.06 8.68 -7.94
C GLY A 20 -9.03 7.17 -8.23
N ARG A 21 -9.12 6.32 -7.21
CA ARG A 21 -9.18 4.86 -7.39
C ARG A 21 -10.60 4.37 -7.72
N LEU A 22 -11.63 5.02 -7.18
CA LEU A 22 -13.03 4.72 -7.49
C LEU A 22 -13.32 4.95 -8.98
N ILE A 23 -12.78 6.02 -9.56
CA ILE A 23 -12.97 6.36 -10.98
C ILE A 23 -12.41 5.31 -11.94
N LEU A 24 -11.35 4.60 -11.53
CA LEU A 24 -10.71 3.55 -12.33
C LEU A 24 -11.49 2.22 -12.26
N ILE A 25 -12.16 1.95 -11.14
CA ILE A 25 -12.93 0.71 -10.90
C ILE A 25 -14.38 0.86 -11.41
N LEU A 26 -14.91 2.09 -11.45
CA LEU A 26 -16.26 2.40 -11.93
C LEU A 26 -16.61 1.79 -13.31
N PRO A 27 -15.79 1.93 -14.37
CA PRO A 27 -16.14 1.38 -15.69
C PRO A 27 -16.18 -0.16 -15.69
N VAL A 28 -15.38 -0.81 -14.83
CA VAL A 28 -15.41 -2.27 -14.67
C VAL A 28 -16.71 -2.70 -14.00
N ILE A 29 -17.15 -1.98 -12.96
CA ILE A 29 -18.41 -2.30 -12.27
C ILE A 29 -19.61 -2.05 -13.20
N ILE A 30 -19.63 -0.92 -13.90
CA ILE A 30 -20.69 -0.60 -14.86
C ILE A 30 -20.73 -1.64 -15.99
N GLY A 31 -19.56 -2.08 -16.48
CA GLY A 31 -19.46 -3.14 -17.48
C GLY A 31 -20.01 -4.48 -16.99
N VAL A 32 -19.69 -4.88 -15.76
CA VAL A 32 -20.20 -6.13 -15.16
C VAL A 32 -21.71 -6.05 -14.91
N ILE A 33 -22.23 -4.92 -14.45
CA ILE A 33 -23.67 -4.69 -14.26
C ILE A 33 -24.39 -4.70 -15.62
N GLY A 34 -23.82 -4.04 -16.63
CA GLY A 34 -24.37 -3.98 -17.98
C GLY A 34 -24.42 -5.36 -18.64
N VAL A 35 -23.35 -6.15 -18.55
CA VAL A 35 -23.31 -7.51 -19.09
C VAL A 35 -24.30 -8.44 -18.38
N ASN A 36 -24.42 -8.36 -17.03
CA ASN A 36 -25.44 -9.14 -16.31
C ASN A 36 -26.86 -8.78 -16.78
N LEU A 37 -27.17 -7.49 -16.87
CA LEU A 37 -28.50 -7.02 -17.28
C LEU A 37 -28.90 -7.44 -18.71
N ILE A 38 -27.92 -7.63 -19.59
CA ILE A 38 -28.12 -8.06 -20.99
C ILE A 38 -28.39 -9.57 -21.07
N ILE A 39 -27.83 -10.38 -20.17
CA ILE A 39 -27.92 -11.85 -20.23
C ILE A 39 -29.28 -12.33 -19.73
N ASP A 40 -29.83 -11.78 -18.63
CA ASP A 40 -31.19 -12.09 -18.17
C ASP A 40 -31.77 -11.00 -17.25
N PHE A 41 -32.93 -10.45 -17.59
CA PHE A 41 -33.60 -9.41 -16.79
C PHE A 41 -34.34 -10.03 -15.58
N SER A 42 -33.60 -10.62 -14.66
CA SER A 42 -34.13 -11.29 -13.47
C SER A 42 -33.89 -10.46 -12.21
N TYR A 43 -34.88 -10.42 -11.30
CA TYR A 43 -34.79 -9.73 -9.99
C TYR A 43 -33.55 -10.16 -9.18
N ASN A 44 -33.14 -11.42 -9.33
CA ASN A 44 -31.97 -11.96 -8.63
C ASN A 44 -30.64 -11.31 -9.10
N GLN A 45 -30.54 -10.96 -10.38
CA GLN A 45 -29.34 -10.36 -10.95
C GLN A 45 -29.19 -8.88 -10.61
N MET A 46 -30.31 -8.17 -10.39
CA MET A 46 -30.30 -6.79 -9.90
C MET A 46 -29.76 -6.71 -8.47
N ILE A 47 -30.16 -7.65 -7.60
CA ILE A 47 -29.66 -7.75 -6.23
C ILE A 47 -28.17 -8.09 -6.23
N LEU A 48 -27.74 -9.05 -7.06
CA LEU A 48 -26.32 -9.42 -7.20
C LEU A 48 -25.46 -8.23 -7.64
N SER A 49 -25.91 -7.47 -8.62
CA SER A 49 -25.25 -6.27 -9.13
C SER A 49 -25.06 -5.21 -8.05
N LEU A 50 -26.10 -4.97 -7.24
CA LEU A 50 -26.05 -4.06 -6.11
C LEU A 50 -25.07 -4.54 -5.02
N LEU A 51 -25.09 -5.84 -4.70
CA LEU A 51 -24.17 -6.45 -3.73
C LEU A 51 -22.70 -6.33 -4.17
N LEU A 52 -22.42 -6.56 -5.46
CA LEU A 52 -21.07 -6.40 -6.02
C LEU A 52 -20.59 -4.95 -5.90
N PHE A 53 -21.44 -3.97 -6.20
CA PHE A 53 -21.12 -2.56 -6.03
C PHE A 53 -20.72 -2.24 -4.59
N PHE A 54 -21.52 -2.66 -3.61
CA PHE A 54 -21.21 -2.45 -2.19
C PHE A 54 -19.93 -3.16 -1.76
N LYS A 55 -19.71 -4.41 -2.20
CA LYS A 55 -18.50 -5.18 -1.88
C LYS A 55 -17.24 -4.50 -2.43
N CYS A 56 -17.30 -3.96 -3.64
CA CYS A 56 -16.19 -3.22 -4.24
C CYS A 56 -15.88 -1.93 -3.48
N VAL A 57 -16.89 -1.09 -3.21
CA VAL A 57 -16.72 0.14 -2.42
C VAL A 57 -16.12 -0.20 -1.06
N PHE A 58 -16.62 -1.25 -0.42
CA PHE A 58 -16.20 -1.62 0.91
C PHE A 58 -14.75 -2.14 0.95
N SER A 59 -14.37 -2.97 -0.02
CA SER A 59 -12.99 -3.45 -0.19
C SER A 59 -11.99 -2.29 -0.36
N VAL A 60 -12.35 -1.28 -1.16
CA VAL A 60 -11.49 -0.10 -1.37
C VAL A 60 -11.33 0.71 -0.07
N VAL A 61 -12.43 0.92 0.67
CA VAL A 61 -12.41 1.64 1.95
C VAL A 61 -11.54 0.90 2.97
N ILE A 62 -11.70 -0.41 3.13
CA ILE A 62 -10.89 -1.22 4.03
C ILE A 62 -9.41 -1.15 3.66
N THR A 63 -9.09 -1.30 2.37
CA THR A 63 -7.71 -1.27 1.89
C THR A 63 -7.05 0.08 2.17
N LEU A 64 -7.76 1.18 1.92
CA LEU A 64 -7.25 2.51 2.21
C LEU A 64 -7.06 2.73 3.70
N LEU A 65 -8.02 2.28 4.51
CA LEU A 65 -7.90 2.37 5.95
C LEU A 65 -6.69 1.60 6.46
N PHE A 66 -6.50 0.38 5.96
CA PHE A 66 -5.34 -0.45 6.27
C PHE A 66 -4.02 0.26 5.92
N ILE A 67 -3.93 0.89 4.75
CA ILE A 67 -2.75 1.66 4.34
C ILE A 67 -2.51 2.86 5.27
N THR A 68 -3.57 3.57 5.67
CA THR A 68 -3.44 4.76 6.53
C THR A 68 -3.14 4.44 7.99
N THR A 69 -3.72 3.37 8.53
CA THR A 69 -3.56 2.98 9.93
C THR A 69 -2.27 2.17 10.14
N THR A 70 -1.84 1.42 9.14
CA THR A 70 -0.65 0.55 9.23
C THR A 70 0.57 1.29 8.70
N GLY A 71 1.21 2.09 9.57
CA GLY A 71 2.52 2.67 9.25
C GLY A 71 3.58 1.59 9.00
N MET A 72 4.59 1.87 8.16
CA MET A 72 5.62 0.90 7.76
C MET A 72 6.32 0.23 8.97
N ASN A 73 6.54 0.97 10.04
CA ASN A 73 7.12 0.44 11.28
C ASN A 73 6.25 -0.63 11.94
N ASN A 74 4.92 -0.55 11.79
CA ASN A 74 4.02 -1.53 12.35
C ASN A 74 4.02 -2.83 11.52
N ILE A 75 4.21 -2.72 10.19
CA ILE A 75 4.34 -3.86 9.26
C ILE A 75 5.61 -4.67 9.56
N THR A 76 6.75 -4.00 9.70
CA THR A 76 8.03 -4.69 10.02
C THR A 76 7.97 -5.36 11.39
N ARG A 77 7.22 -4.78 12.34
CA ARG A 77 6.96 -5.35 13.67
C ARG A 77 6.04 -6.57 13.62
N THR A 78 4.93 -6.53 12.89
CA THR A 78 4.04 -7.70 12.73
C THR A 78 4.74 -8.84 12.00
N LEU A 79 5.56 -8.56 10.98
CA LEU A 79 6.39 -9.57 10.32
C LEU A 79 7.33 -10.29 11.31
N ARG A 80 7.91 -9.56 12.27
CA ARG A 80 8.72 -10.19 13.32
C ARG A 80 7.90 -11.09 14.24
N ARG A 81 6.67 -10.68 14.61
CA ARG A 81 5.75 -11.50 15.41
C ARG A 81 5.29 -12.76 14.67
N LEU A 82 5.20 -12.71 13.34
CA LEU A 82 4.90 -13.85 12.47
C LEU A 82 6.09 -14.83 12.30
N LYS A 83 7.14 -14.72 13.13
CA LYS A 83 8.37 -15.54 13.07
C LYS A 83 9.10 -15.50 11.72
N VAL A 84 8.94 -14.42 10.94
CA VAL A 84 9.75 -14.20 9.74
C VAL A 84 11.23 -14.02 10.15
N PRO A 85 12.20 -14.62 9.43
CA PRO A 85 13.61 -14.50 9.79
C PRO A 85 14.06 -13.04 9.79
N LYS A 86 14.81 -12.65 10.83
CA LYS A 86 15.21 -11.26 11.13
C LYS A 86 15.85 -10.56 9.94
N ILE A 87 16.62 -11.29 9.14
CA ILE A 87 17.29 -10.77 7.94
C ILE A 87 16.29 -10.16 6.96
N LEU A 88 15.15 -10.81 6.69
CA LEU A 88 14.15 -10.31 5.75
C LEU A 88 13.49 -9.02 6.25
N VAL A 89 13.22 -8.93 7.55
CA VAL A 89 12.63 -7.72 8.16
C VAL A 89 13.57 -6.53 8.01
N ILE A 90 14.88 -6.73 8.20
CA ILE A 90 15.90 -5.70 8.02
C ILE A 90 15.97 -5.27 6.56
N GLN A 91 15.99 -6.23 5.63
CA GLN A 91 16.00 -5.94 4.19
C GLN A 91 14.79 -5.08 3.79
N ILE A 92 13.58 -5.44 4.23
CA ILE A 92 12.35 -4.68 3.95
C ILE A 92 12.43 -3.26 4.53
N SER A 93 12.86 -3.13 5.79
CA SER A 93 12.97 -1.82 6.46
C SER A 93 13.96 -0.91 5.73
N MET A 94 15.09 -1.45 5.29
CA MET A 94 16.07 -0.70 4.52
C MET A 94 15.54 -0.34 3.14
N LEU A 95 14.99 -1.31 2.42
CA LEU A 95 14.38 -1.11 1.11
C LEU A 95 13.34 0.02 1.13
N TYR A 96 12.47 0.07 2.15
CA TYR A 96 11.52 1.17 2.29
C TYR A 96 12.21 2.53 2.42
N ARG A 97 13.21 2.64 3.32
CA ARG A 97 13.97 3.89 3.50
C ARG A 97 14.66 4.32 2.19
N TYR A 98 15.19 3.37 1.42
CA TYR A 98 15.82 3.65 0.14
C TYR A 98 14.82 4.04 -0.95
N ILE A 99 13.63 3.45 -1.00
CA ILE A 99 12.61 3.84 -1.99
C ILE A 99 12.28 5.32 -1.82
N VAL A 100 12.04 5.78 -0.59
CA VAL A 100 11.73 7.19 -0.32
C VAL A 100 12.89 8.10 -0.77
N LEU A 101 14.12 7.73 -0.43
CA LEU A 101 15.32 8.49 -0.79
C LEU A 101 15.60 8.51 -2.31
N MET A 102 15.40 7.38 -2.99
CA MET A 102 15.54 7.27 -4.44
C MET A 102 14.45 8.05 -5.17
N MET A 103 13.23 8.11 -4.62
CA MET A 103 12.15 8.92 -5.16
C MET A 103 12.46 10.42 -5.08
N GLU A 104 13.07 10.89 -3.99
CA GLU A 104 13.54 12.27 -3.88
C GLU A 104 14.63 12.60 -4.90
N GLU A 105 15.59 11.67 -5.09
CA GLU A 105 16.63 11.82 -6.11
C GLU A 105 16.03 11.81 -7.53
N ALA A 106 15.08 10.92 -7.81
CA ALA A 106 14.36 10.85 -9.08
C ALA A 106 13.62 12.16 -9.37
N TYR A 107 12.95 12.71 -8.36
CA TYR A 107 12.22 13.98 -8.49
C TYR A 107 13.16 15.14 -8.82
N LYS A 108 14.32 15.21 -8.16
CA LYS A 108 15.36 16.22 -8.47
C LYS A 108 15.88 16.09 -9.90
N ILE A 109 16.16 14.87 -10.35
CA ILE A 109 16.59 14.60 -11.72
C ILE A 109 15.51 15.02 -12.72
N LYS A 110 14.25 14.66 -12.45
CA LYS A 110 13.11 15.04 -13.29
C LYS A 110 12.95 16.56 -13.38
N CYS A 111 13.02 17.27 -12.26
CA CYS A 111 12.91 18.72 -12.23
C CYS A 111 14.05 19.40 -13.00
N ALA A 112 15.29 18.92 -12.82
CA ALA A 112 16.44 19.41 -13.58
C ALA A 112 16.32 19.11 -15.09
N TYR A 113 15.71 17.99 -15.46
CA TYR A 113 15.41 17.64 -16.85
C TYR A 113 14.36 18.60 -17.45
N GLU A 114 13.24 18.82 -16.75
CA GLU A 114 12.17 19.73 -17.18
C GLU A 114 12.69 21.17 -17.40
N LEU A 115 13.62 21.64 -16.56
CA LEU A 115 14.25 22.97 -16.73
C LEU A 115 15.19 23.06 -17.95
N ARG A 116 15.79 21.94 -18.38
CA ARG A 116 16.71 21.89 -19.52
C ARG A 116 15.98 21.74 -20.85
N THR A 117 14.81 21.11 -20.86
CA THR A 117 13.99 20.95 -22.06
C THR A 117 12.75 21.81 -21.97
N LEU A 118 12.86 23.07 -22.41
CA LEU A 118 11.77 24.04 -22.44
C LEU A 118 10.60 23.63 -23.37
N ASP A 119 10.83 22.70 -24.32
CA ASP A 119 9.92 22.50 -25.46
C ASP A 119 9.59 21.01 -25.78
N LYS A 120 10.10 20.05 -25.00
CA LYS A 120 9.78 18.61 -25.17
C LYS A 120 8.97 18.07 -24.00
N LYS A 121 7.66 17.92 -24.21
CA LYS A 121 6.68 17.39 -23.23
C LYS A 121 6.88 15.91 -22.89
N SER A 122 7.65 15.17 -23.69
CA SER A 122 7.87 13.72 -23.55
C SER A 122 9.34 13.39 -23.43
N MET A 123 9.72 12.72 -22.33
CA MET A 123 11.05 12.14 -22.17
C MET A 123 11.28 11.09 -23.26
N ASP A 124 12.32 11.28 -24.07
CA ASP A 124 12.73 10.26 -25.03
C ASP A 124 13.10 8.97 -24.28
N ILE A 125 12.68 7.82 -24.82
CA ILE A 125 12.94 6.49 -24.23
C ILE A 125 14.46 6.28 -24.02
N LYS A 126 15.28 6.87 -24.91
CA LYS A 126 16.75 6.87 -24.79
C LYS A 126 17.25 7.58 -23.53
N ASN A 127 16.66 8.73 -23.19
CA ASN A 127 17.05 9.51 -22.00
C ASN A 127 16.58 8.82 -20.72
N PHE A 128 15.42 8.15 -20.76
CA PHE A 128 14.93 7.34 -19.64
C PHE A 128 15.90 6.20 -19.30
N GLY A 129 16.42 5.50 -20.31
CA GLY A 129 17.41 4.44 -20.11
C GLY A 129 18.68 4.92 -19.41
N GLN A 130 19.19 6.10 -19.77
CA GLN A 130 20.38 6.68 -19.14
C GLN A 130 20.12 7.06 -17.67
N ILE A 131 18.97 7.67 -17.37
CA ILE A 131 18.58 8.02 -16.00
C ILE A 131 18.44 6.76 -15.14
N MET A 132 17.77 5.72 -15.65
CA MET A 132 17.63 4.45 -14.94
C MET A 132 18.97 3.76 -14.71
N ALA A 133 19.86 3.73 -15.71
CA ALA A 133 21.20 3.16 -15.56
C ALA A 133 22.01 3.90 -14.48
N HIS A 134 21.96 5.24 -14.48
CA HIS A 134 22.63 6.05 -13.47
C HIS A 134 22.06 5.79 -12.06
N MET A 135 20.72 5.72 -11.91
CA MET A 135 20.09 5.41 -10.63
C MET A 135 20.47 4.01 -10.12
N LEU A 136 20.52 3.01 -11.01
CA LEU A 136 20.94 1.65 -10.68
C LEU A 136 22.38 1.64 -10.13
N LEU A 137 23.34 2.20 -10.87
CA LEU A 137 24.74 2.26 -10.46
C LEU A 137 24.90 2.97 -9.11
N ARG A 138 24.19 4.07 -8.92
CA ARG A 138 24.22 4.82 -7.66
C ARG A 138 23.64 4.02 -6.49
N SER A 139 22.55 3.28 -6.71
CA SER A 139 21.96 2.43 -5.68
C SER A 139 22.89 1.31 -5.24
N ILE A 140 23.66 0.72 -6.19
CA ILE A 140 24.63 -0.34 -5.91
C ILE A 140 25.79 0.21 -5.08
N ALA A 141 26.39 1.32 -5.51
CA ALA A 141 27.48 1.96 -4.78
C ALA A 141 27.06 2.34 -3.35
N ARG A 142 25.84 2.88 -3.20
CA ARG A 142 25.28 3.22 -1.88
C ARG A 142 25.05 2.01 -0.99
N ALA A 143 24.63 0.87 -1.56
CA ALA A 143 24.44 -0.37 -0.82
C ALA A 143 25.78 -0.87 -0.25
N GLU A 144 26.86 -0.80 -1.03
CA GLU A 144 28.20 -1.16 -0.56
C GLU A 144 28.70 -0.25 0.57
N ASP A 145 28.56 1.06 0.41
CA ASP A 145 28.99 2.03 1.42
C ASP A 145 28.26 1.83 2.75
N ILE A 146 26.97 1.55 2.68
CA ILE A 146 26.16 1.31 3.88
C ILE A 146 26.48 -0.04 4.50
N TYR A 147 26.74 -1.07 3.70
CA TYR A 147 27.22 -2.35 4.22
C TYR A 147 28.56 -2.20 4.94
N LYS A 148 29.52 -1.47 4.36
CA LYS A 148 30.80 -1.14 5.00
C LYS A 148 30.59 -0.38 6.31
N ALA A 149 29.72 0.63 6.33
CA ALA A 149 29.39 1.39 7.52
C ALA A 149 28.69 0.54 8.61
N MET A 150 27.83 -0.39 8.23
CA MET A 150 27.21 -1.36 9.16
C MET A 150 28.28 -2.25 9.79
N LYS A 151 29.18 -2.80 8.98
CA LYS A 151 30.27 -3.65 9.45
C LYS A 151 31.18 -2.91 10.45
N LEU A 152 31.50 -1.64 10.18
CA LEU A 152 32.28 -0.79 11.09
C LEU A 152 31.58 -0.47 12.42
N ARG A 153 30.24 -0.46 12.44
CA ARG A 153 29.44 -0.27 13.66
C ARG A 153 29.23 -1.56 14.46
N GLY A 154 29.90 -2.65 14.10
CA GLY A 154 29.77 -3.93 14.79
C GLY A 154 28.48 -4.68 14.44
N PHE A 155 27.99 -4.53 13.21
CA PHE A 155 26.80 -5.27 12.78
C PHE A 155 27.10 -6.77 12.64
N GLU A 156 26.65 -7.56 13.62
CA GLU A 156 26.78 -9.03 13.67
C GLU A 156 25.59 -9.76 13.02
N GLY A 157 24.78 -9.07 12.20
CA GLY A 157 23.57 -9.65 11.59
C GLY A 157 22.29 -9.50 12.45
N GLU A 158 22.42 -8.93 13.66
CA GLU A 158 21.33 -8.67 14.59
C GLU A 158 20.98 -7.17 14.59
N TYR A 159 19.76 -6.81 14.19
CA TYR A 159 19.24 -5.44 14.29
C TYR A 159 18.22 -5.37 15.44
N TYR A 160 18.66 -4.89 16.60
CA TYR A 160 17.79 -4.67 17.76
C TYR A 160 16.90 -3.46 17.52
N THR A 161 15.69 -3.68 16.99
CA THR A 161 14.68 -2.61 17.01
C THR A 161 14.04 -2.60 18.41
N ASN A 162 14.60 -1.77 19.29
CA ASN A 162 14.00 -1.43 20.57
C ASN A 162 12.71 -0.66 20.31
N THR A 163 11.56 -1.34 20.43
CA THR A 163 10.26 -0.77 20.80
C THR A 163 9.26 -1.92 20.78
N GLU A 164 9.22 -2.64 21.90
CA GLU A 164 8.08 -3.50 22.22
C GLU A 164 6.92 -2.62 22.65
N GLU A 165 6.09 -2.19 21.70
CA GLU A 165 4.77 -1.70 22.05
C GLU A 165 3.88 -2.91 22.35
N LYS A 166 3.45 -2.97 23.61
CA LYS A 166 2.51 -3.96 24.14
C LYS A 166 1.20 -3.89 23.35
N LEU A 167 0.61 -5.06 23.10
CA LEU A 167 -0.73 -5.18 22.51
C LEU A 167 -1.71 -4.30 23.29
N LYS A 168 -2.35 -3.34 22.62
CA LYS A 168 -3.36 -2.50 23.25
C LYS A 168 -4.66 -3.29 23.33
N VAL A 169 -5.45 -3.06 24.39
CA VAL A 169 -6.76 -3.70 24.61
C VAL A 169 -7.71 -3.51 23.41
N ALA A 170 -7.52 -2.43 22.65
CA ALA A 170 -8.22 -2.18 21.40
C ALA A 170 -8.02 -3.28 20.33
N ASP A 171 -6.83 -3.90 20.25
CA ASP A 171 -6.54 -4.97 19.27
C ASP A 171 -7.34 -6.25 19.56
N TYR A 172 -7.54 -6.58 20.84
CA TYR A 172 -8.38 -7.71 21.26
C TYR A 172 -9.86 -7.47 20.98
N MET A 173 -10.33 -6.23 21.18
CA MET A 173 -11.72 -5.85 20.88
C MET A 173 -12.00 -5.93 19.37
N TYR A 174 -11.05 -5.50 18.52
CA TYR A 174 -11.16 -5.65 17.06
C TYR A 174 -11.22 -7.11 16.62
N LEU A 175 -10.38 -7.98 17.20
CA LEU A 175 -10.40 -9.42 16.91
C LEU A 175 -11.74 -10.06 17.27
N GLY A 176 -12.29 -9.73 18.45
CA GLY A 176 -13.59 -10.25 18.90
C GLY A 176 -14.73 -9.84 17.98
N ILE A 177 -14.78 -8.57 17.57
CA ILE A 177 -15.80 -8.05 16.64
C ILE A 177 -15.67 -8.72 15.26
N PHE A 178 -14.44 -8.94 14.78
CA PHE A 178 -14.20 -9.54 13.47
C PHE A 178 -14.65 -11.01 13.41
N ILE A 179 -14.34 -11.80 14.44
CA ILE A 179 -14.74 -13.21 14.53
C ILE A 179 -16.27 -13.33 14.63
N GLY A 180 -16.91 -12.45 15.39
CA GLY A 180 -18.38 -12.40 15.49
C GLY A 180 -19.07 -12.12 14.15
N ILE A 181 -18.52 -11.19 13.36
CA ILE A 181 -19.06 -10.87 12.03
C ILE A 181 -18.84 -12.03 11.04
N PHE A 182 -17.68 -12.69 11.08
CA PHE A 182 -17.39 -13.84 10.23
C PHE A 182 -18.31 -15.01 10.52
N SER A 183 -18.54 -15.33 11.79
CA SER A 183 -19.47 -16.39 12.21
C SER A 183 -20.91 -16.08 11.80
N CYS A 184 -21.34 -14.82 11.87
CA CYS A 184 -22.67 -14.39 11.45
C CYS A 184 -22.85 -14.46 9.92
N THR A 185 -21.78 -14.23 9.16
CA THR A 185 -21.81 -14.28 7.68
C THR A 185 -21.75 -15.70 7.12
N ILE A 186 -21.14 -16.65 7.84
CA ILE A 186 -21.08 -18.07 7.46
C ILE A 186 -22.41 -18.79 7.71
N HIS A 187 -23.21 -18.30 8.66
CA HIS A 187 -24.44 -18.95 9.10
C HIS A 187 -25.71 -18.47 8.36
N PHE A 188 -25.55 -17.61 7.34
CA PHE A 188 -26.62 -17.04 6.51
C PHE A 188 -26.32 -17.31 5.03
#